data_AF-A0A243R9X4-F1
#
_entry.id   AF-A0A243R9X4-F1
#
_cell.length_a   1.000
_cell.length_b   1.000
_cell.length_c   1.000
_cell.angle_alpha   90.00
_cell.angle_beta   90.00
_cell.angle_gamma   90.00
#
_symmetry.space_group_name_H-M   'P 1'
#
loop_
_entity.id
_entity.type
_entity.pdbx_description
1 polymer ?
#
loop_
_entity_poly.entity_id
_entity_poly.type
_entity_poly.pdbx_seq_one_letter_code
_entity_poly.pdbx_strand_id
1 'polypeptide(L)' 'KFLCRGAISPYWLGVHEAVVTEPLRPDPAEIAWHGWVGERELQEAFRRWMFVPDAVDVMRRCPGRRVPSAATPRPTPPRS' A
#
# COMPACT_ATOMS: atom_id res chain seq x y z
N LYS A 1 -5.34 0.72 13.64
CA LYS A 1 -6.65 0.07 13.37
C LYS A 1 -7.67 1.17 13.06
N PHE A 2 -8.54 0.98 12.08
CA PHE A 2 -9.56 1.95 11.65
C PHE A 2 -10.94 1.39 11.97
N LEU A 3 -11.83 2.21 12.53
CA LEU A 3 -13.22 1.81 12.74
C LEU A 3 -14.00 2.07 11.45
N CYS A 4 -14.35 1.00 10.76
CA CYS A 4 -15.19 1.00 9.59
C CYS A 4 -16.66 0.92 10.04
N ARG A 5 -17.48 1.89 9.63
CA ARG A 5 -18.92 1.93 9.98
C ARG A 5 -19.82 1.33 8.88
N GLY A 6 -19.23 0.72 7.85
CA GLY A 6 -19.92 0.37 6.59
C GLY A 6 -20.29 -1.10 6.37
N ALA A 7 -21.30 -1.28 5.51
CA ALA A 7 -21.81 -2.47 4.82
C ALA A 7 -22.60 -3.54 5.61
N ILE A 8 -22.19 -3.97 6.82
CA ILE A 8 -22.90 -5.05 7.54
C ILE A 8 -23.02 -4.79 9.06
N SER A 9 -21.99 -4.22 9.69
CA SER A 9 -21.93 -3.79 11.11
C SER A 9 -20.61 -3.05 11.36
N PRO A 10 -20.43 -2.22 12.40
CA PRO A 10 -19.13 -1.61 12.68
C PRO A 10 -18.07 -2.69 12.93
N TYR A 11 -16.91 -2.55 12.29
CA TYR A 11 -15.80 -3.47 12.46
C TYR A 11 -14.46 -2.72 12.49
N TRP A 12 -13.46 -3.35 13.11
CA TRP A 12 -12.11 -2.80 13.17
C TRP A 12 -11.26 -3.39 12.06
N LEU A 13 -10.69 -2.53 11.23
CA LEU A 13 -9.73 -2.89 10.19
C LEU A 13 -8.30 -2.68 10.69
N GLY A 14 -7.48 -3.74 10.65
CA GLY A 14 -6.02 -3.63 10.78
C GLY A 14 -5.40 -3.27 9.44
N VAL A 15 -4.53 -2.26 9.40
CA VAL A 15 -3.78 -1.87 8.18
C VAL A 15 -2.31 -2.10 8.47
N HIS A 16 -1.66 -2.81 7.56
CA HIS A 16 -0.26 -3.20 7.66
C HIS A 16 0.42 -2.90 6.33
N GLU A 17 1.66 -2.41 6.41
CA GLU A 17 2.54 -2.22 5.27
C GLU A 17 3.64 -3.27 5.34
N ALA A 18 3.91 -3.92 4.21
CA ALA A 18 4.93 -4.95 4.10
C ALA A 18 5.70 -4.80 2.78
N VAL A 19 6.97 -5.17 2.81
CA VAL A 19 7.81 -5.26 1.60
C VAL A 19 7.86 -6.73 1.21
N VAL A 20 7.49 -7.03 -0.03
CA VAL A 20 7.56 -8.39 -0.60
C VAL A 20 8.73 -8.41 -1.58
N THR A 21 9.72 -9.25 -1.30
CA THR A 21 10.93 -9.39 -2.13
C THR A 21 10.86 -10.60 -3.07
N GLU A 22 9.96 -11.53 -2.78
CA GLU A 22 9.77 -12.78 -3.49
C GLU A 22 8.61 -12.71 -4.51
N PRO A 23 8.57 -13.61 -5.50
CA PRO A 23 7.45 -13.70 -6.42
C PRO A 23 6.14 -14.01 -5.69
N LEU A 24 5.12 -13.17 -5.91
CA LEU A 24 3.76 -13.40 -5.40
C LEU A 24 3.06 -14.47 -6.25
N ARG A 25 2.49 -15.50 -5.62
CA ARG A 25 1.70 -16.55 -6.27
C ARG A 25 0.32 -16.69 -5.60
N PRO A 26 -0.63 -15.78 -5.86
CA PRO A 26 -1.97 -15.88 -5.31
C PRO A 26 -2.74 -17.08 -5.87
N ASP A 27 -3.66 -17.61 -5.06
CA ASP A 27 -4.64 -18.57 -5.52
C ASP A 27 -5.66 -17.85 -6.43
N PRO A 28 -5.83 -18.28 -7.70
CA PRO A 28 -6.80 -17.65 -8.61
C PRO A 28 -8.25 -17.82 -8.18
N ALA A 29 -8.58 -18.79 -7.31
CA ALA A 29 -9.93 -18.92 -6.75
C ALA A 29 -10.26 -17.78 -5.78
N GLU A 30 -9.25 -17.18 -5.15
CA GLU A 30 -9.39 -16.09 -4.18
C GLU A 30 -9.07 -14.72 -4.80
N ILE A 31 -8.06 -14.67 -5.68
CA ILE A 31 -7.56 -13.42 -6.27
C ILE A 31 -7.57 -13.53 -7.80
N ALA A 32 -8.61 -12.96 -8.41
CA ALA A 32 -8.80 -12.96 -9.86
C ALA A 32 -7.75 -12.12 -10.62
N TRP A 33 -7.13 -11.12 -9.98
CA TRP A 33 -6.07 -10.31 -10.57
C TRP A 33 -5.17 -9.66 -9.51
N HIS A 34 -3.87 -9.59 -9.78
CA HIS A 34 -2.89 -8.86 -8.98
C HIS A 34 -1.79 -8.27 -9.87
N GLY A 35 -1.20 -7.16 -9.42
CA GLY A 35 -0.09 -6.51 -10.11
C GLY A 35 0.61 -5.48 -9.24
N TRP A 36 1.89 -5.24 -9.52
CA TRP A 36 2.62 -4.11 -8.95
C TRP A 36 2.28 -2.85 -9.74
N VAL A 37 1.95 -1.77 -9.03
CA VAL A 37 1.61 -0.47 -9.63
C VAL A 37 2.37 0.64 -8.91
N GLY A 38 2.75 1.67 -9.66
CA GLY A 38 3.30 2.90 -9.09
C GLY A 38 2.22 3.73 -8.38
N GLU A 39 2.64 4.74 -7.62
CA GLU A 39 1.71 5.60 -6.87
C GLU A 39 0.68 6.28 -7.78
N ARG A 40 1.11 6.82 -8.94
CA ARG A 40 0.20 7.46 -9.91
C ARG A 40 -0.80 6.47 -10.50
N GLU A 41 -0.34 5.29 -10.88
CA GLU A 41 -1.18 4.23 -11.46
C GLU A 41 -2.22 3.76 -10.44
N LEU A 42 -1.84 3.66 -9.17
CA LEU A 42 -2.76 3.37 -8.07
C LEU A 42 -3.84 4.45 -7.95
N GLN A 43 -3.47 5.73 -7.98
CA GLN A 43 -4.44 6.83 -7.94
C GLN A 43 -5.40 6.83 -9.14
N GLU A 44 -4.90 6.46 -10.32
CA GLU A 44 -5.73 6.28 -11.52
C GLU A 44 -6.67 5.09 -11.39
N ALA A 45 -6.20 3.97 -10.83
CA ALA A 45 -7.01 2.78 -10.58
C ALA A 45 -8.19 3.09 -9.64
N PHE A 46 -7.96 3.84 -8.56
CA PHE A 46 -9.03 4.28 -7.63
C PHE A 46 -10.14 5.12 -8.29
N ARG A 47 -9.85 5.77 -9.42
CA ARG A 47 -10.85 6.54 -10.18
C ARG A 47 -11.61 5.68 -11.19
N ARG A 48 -11.04 4.54 -11.61
CA ARG A 48 -11.53 3.73 -12.73
C ARG A 48 -12.22 2.44 -12.28
N TRP A 49 -11.81 1.86 -11.16
CA TRP A 49 -12.28 0.56 -10.69
C TRP A 49 -13.12 0.69 -9.42
N MET A 50 -13.95 -0.33 -9.18
CA MET A 50 -14.70 -0.44 -7.93
C MET A 50 -13.81 -1.05 -6.84
N PHE A 51 -13.57 -0.28 -5.79
CA PHE A 51 -12.93 -0.75 -4.57
C PHE A 51 -13.96 -0.89 -3.45
N VAL A 52 -13.68 -1.79 -2.51
CA VAL A 52 -14.47 -1.85 -1.27
C VAL A 52 -14.36 -0.50 -0.53
N PRO A 53 -15.44 0.03 0.07
CA PRO A 53 -15.45 1.36 0.67
C PRO A 53 -14.31 1.60 1.68
N ASP A 54 -13.96 0.55 2.42
CA ASP A 54 -12.94 0.63 3.46
C ASP A 54 -11.52 0.78 2.88
N ALA A 55 -11.24 0.22 1.70
CA ALA A 55 -9.96 0.42 1.02
C ALA A 55 -9.80 1.87 0.56
N VAL A 56 -10.88 2.50 0.08
CA VAL A 56 -10.89 3.91 -0.31
C VAL A 56 -10.66 4.81 0.89
N ASP A 57 -11.29 4.51 2.03
CA ASP A 57 -11.15 5.30 3.25
C ASP A 57 -9.75 5.17 3.86
N VAL A 58 -9.14 3.97 3.81
CA VAL A 58 -7.75 3.75 4.21
C VAL A 58 -6.81 4.58 3.34
N MET A 59 -6.93 4.54 2.01
CA MET A 59 -6.03 5.28 1.12
C MET A 59 -6.07 6.79 1.32
N ARG A 60 -7.25 7.35 1.65
CA ARG A 60 -7.38 8.78 1.96
C ARG A 60 -6.69 9.17 3.27
N ARG A 61 -6.65 8.27 4.25
CA ARG A 61 -6.17 8.56 5.61
C ARG A 61 -4.73 8.10 5.84
N CYS A 62 -4.24 7.16 5.04
CA CYS A 62 -2.96 6.48 5.20
C CYS A 62 -2.28 6.29 3.84
N PRO A 63 -1.62 7.33 3.29
CA PRO A 63 -1.00 7.29 1.97
C PRO A 63 0.30 6.43 1.89
N GLY A 64 0.49 5.48 2.80
CA GLY A 64 1.70 4.66 2.90
C GLY A 64 2.90 5.40 3.50
N ARG A 65 3.86 4.65 4.03
CA ARG A 65 5.11 5.23 4.53
C ARG A 65 6.02 5.55 3.35
N ARG A 66 6.42 6.82 3.22
CA ARG A 66 7.55 7.15 2.35
C ARG A 66 8.83 6.58 2.96
N VAL A 67 9.42 5.59 2.30
CA VAL A 67 10.80 5.19 2.60
C VAL A 67 11.69 6.37 2.22
N PRO A 68 12.51 6.91 3.14
CA PRO A 68 13.50 7.91 2.76
C PRO A 68 14.36 7.32 1.64
N SER A 69 14.46 8.03 0.51
CA SER A 69 15.54 7.75 -0.45
C SER A 69 16.83 7.71 0.35
N ALA A 70 17.57 6.61 0.27
CA ALA A 70 18.84 6.48 0.98
C ALA A 70 19.65 7.75 0.72
N ALA A 71 19.94 8.50 1.79
CA ALA A 71 20.79 9.66 1.68
C ALA A 71 22.11 9.18 1.07
N THR A 72 22.58 9.85 0.03
CA THR A 72 23.89 9.59 -0.58
C THR A 72 24.93 9.47 0.53
N PRO A 73 25.73 8.38 0.59
CA PRO A 73 26.79 8.27 1.58
C PRO A 73 27.66 9.52 1.50
N ARG A 74 27.82 10.25 2.62
CA ARG A 74 28.78 11.35 2.70
C ARG A 74 30.16 10.76 2.38
N PRO A 75 30.93 11.33 1.44
CA PRO A 75 32.28 10.86 1.18
C PRO A 75 33.11 11.04 2.44
N THR A 76 33.75 9.95 2.87
CA THR A 76 34.68 9.93 3.99
C THR A 76 35.88 10.82 3.64
N PRO A 77 36.24 11.84 4.45
CA PRO A 77 37.44 12.60 4.17
C PRO A 77 38.68 11.71 4.35
N PRO A 78 39.73 11.90 3.53
CA PRO A 78 40.96 11.11 3.63
C PRO A 78 41.66 11.37 4.97
N ARG A 79 42.14 10.31 5.61
CA ARG A 79 43.00 10.42 6.81
C ARG A 79 44.36 10.99 6.38
N SER A 80 44.79 12.03 7.09
CA SER A 80 46.13 12.62 7.05
C SER A 80 47.19 11.65 7.57
#